data_AF-A0A839DSS6-F1
#
_entry.id   AF-A0A839DSS6-F1
#
_cell.length_a   1.000
_cell.length_b   1.000
_cell.length_c   1.000
_cell.angle_alpha   90.00
_cell.angle_beta   90.00
_cell.angle_gamma   90.00
#
_symmetry.space_group_name_H-M   'P 1'
#
loop_
_entity.id
_entity.type
_entity.pdbx_description
1 polymer ?
#
loop_
_entity_poly.entity_id
_entity_poly.type
_entity_poly.pdbx_seq_one_letter_code
_entity_poly.pdbx_strand_id
1 'polypeptide(L)'
;MWQAMTRAGHTSNWKSPELGRYAAGNALTTITRSLYADHFNDVVTRGAPENHPEVTSVAPPKAPTKVMIEDCGDSSDTLKYYEGTDKPVNDTPGGRRLITAEVKKQSDGSWKVTRFAVRGLDSC
;
A
#
# COMPACT_ATOMS: atom_id res chain seq x y z
N MET A 1 3.64 3.27 5.27
CA MET A 1 2.38 3.33 4.51
C MET A 1 1.73 1.94 4.42
N TRP A 2 2.42 0.92 3.88
CA TRP A 2 1.85 -0.42 3.68
C TRP A 2 1.20 -1.03 4.91
N GLN A 3 1.85 -0.98 6.07
CA GLN A 3 1.25 -1.46 7.33
C GLN A 3 -0.10 -0.79 7.68
N ALA A 4 -0.28 0.50 7.38
CA ALA A 4 -1.56 1.19 7.61
C ALA A 4 -2.63 0.71 6.62
N MET A 5 -2.23 0.42 5.36
CA MET A 5 -3.11 -0.19 4.37
C MET A 5 -3.50 -1.62 4.78
N THR A 6 -2.57 -2.42 5.30
CA THR A 6 -2.84 -3.76 5.82
C THR A 6 -3.89 -3.72 6.93
N ARG A 7 -3.70 -2.88 7.96
CA ARG A 7 -4.67 -2.71 9.05
C ARG A 7 -6.04 -2.26 8.54
N ALA A 8 -6.07 -1.32 7.60
CA ALA A 8 -7.32 -0.88 7.00
C ALA A 8 -7.98 -2.01 6.20
N GLY A 9 -7.22 -2.83 5.48
CA GLY A 9 -7.70 -3.97 4.69
C GLY A 9 -8.31 -5.10 5.51
N HIS A 10 -7.94 -5.25 6.78
CA HIS A 10 -8.57 -6.23 7.69
C HIS A 10 -10.05 -5.95 7.96
N THR A 11 -10.51 -4.71 7.71
CA THR A 11 -11.90 -4.26 7.90
C THR A 11 -12.42 -3.49 6.69
N SER A 12 -11.66 -3.51 5.58
CA SER A 12 -11.86 -2.68 4.39
C SER A 12 -12.19 -1.20 4.69
N ASN A 13 -11.60 -0.66 5.75
CA ASN A 13 -11.86 0.70 6.20
C ASN A 13 -11.12 1.72 5.31
N TRP A 14 -11.74 2.07 4.18
CA TRP A 14 -11.23 3.07 3.25
C TRP A 14 -11.17 4.49 3.84
N LYS A 15 -11.84 4.75 4.97
CA LYS A 15 -11.83 6.03 5.69
C LYS A 15 -10.78 6.09 6.80
N SER A 16 -9.95 5.06 6.96
CA SER A 16 -8.96 5.03 8.04
C SER A 16 -8.06 6.27 8.01
N PRO A 17 -8.00 7.05 9.10
CA PRO A 17 -7.19 8.28 9.14
C PRO A 17 -5.70 7.99 9.03
N GLU A 18 -5.26 6.78 9.36
CA GLU A 18 -3.86 6.36 9.19
C GLU A 18 -3.41 6.36 7.73
N LEU A 19 -4.33 6.16 6.78
CA LEU A 19 -4.01 6.22 5.35
C LEU A 19 -3.51 7.62 4.97
N GLY A 20 -4.24 8.66 5.40
CA GLY A 20 -3.87 10.07 5.19
C GLY A 20 -2.67 10.54 6.00
N ARG A 21 -2.27 9.79 7.04
CA ARG A 21 -1.05 10.03 7.81
C ARG A 21 0.20 9.72 6.98
N TYR A 22 0.17 8.69 6.13
CA TYR A 22 1.33 8.19 5.39
C TYR A 22 1.26 8.39 3.88
N ALA A 23 0.08 8.65 3.32
CA ALA A 23 -0.13 8.83 1.89
C ALA A 23 -0.85 10.15 1.58
N ALA A 24 -0.61 10.68 0.39
CA ALA A 24 -1.29 11.84 -0.16
C ALA A 24 -1.46 11.69 -1.69
N GLY A 25 -2.21 12.59 -2.31
CA GLY A 25 -2.36 12.66 -3.77
C GLY A 25 -2.85 11.34 -4.39
N ASN A 26 -2.17 10.91 -5.46
CA ASN A 26 -2.53 9.71 -6.19
C ASN A 26 -2.38 8.45 -5.35
N ALA A 27 -1.34 8.35 -4.51
CA ALA A 27 -1.16 7.21 -3.63
C ALA A 27 -2.36 7.03 -2.68
N LEU A 28 -2.79 8.10 -2.01
CA LEU A 28 -3.96 8.06 -1.12
C LEU A 28 -5.24 7.72 -1.88
N THR A 29 -5.41 8.28 -3.08
CA THR A 29 -6.58 7.99 -3.93
C THR A 29 -6.62 6.53 -4.35
N THR A 30 -5.49 5.95 -4.76
CA THR A 30 -5.40 4.54 -5.16
C THR A 30 -5.74 3.60 -4.00
N ILE A 31 -5.14 3.80 -2.82
CA ILE A 31 -5.38 2.91 -1.68
C ILE A 31 -6.82 3.02 -1.15
N THR A 32 -7.37 4.24 -1.08
CA THR A 32 -8.75 4.44 -0.60
C THR A 32 -9.78 3.88 -1.58
N ARG A 33 -9.57 4.03 -2.89
CA ARG A 33 -10.43 3.40 -3.91
C ARG A 33 -10.38 1.88 -3.88
N SER A 34 -9.19 1.30 -3.70
CA SER A 34 -9.07 -0.17 -3.55
C SER A 34 -9.85 -0.66 -2.33
N LEU A 35 -9.67 -0.02 -1.18
CA LEU A 35 -10.37 -0.40 0.05
C LEU A 35 -11.88 -0.15 -0.05
N TYR A 36 -12.30 0.90 -0.77
CA TYR A 36 -13.71 1.17 -1.02
C TYR A 36 -14.34 0.07 -1.89
N ALA A 37 -13.63 -0.39 -2.93
CA ALA A 37 -14.10 -1.50 -3.74
C ALA A 37 -14.21 -2.79 -2.90
N ASP A 38 -13.25 -3.07 -2.02
CA ASP A 38 -13.33 -4.22 -1.12
C ASP A 38 -14.51 -4.08 -0.16
N HIS A 39 -14.70 -2.92 0.47
CA HIS A 39 -15.85 -2.63 1.32
C HIS A 39 -17.19 -2.78 0.60
N PHE A 40 -17.31 -2.25 -0.62
CA PHE A 40 -18.54 -2.32 -1.42
C PHE A 40 -18.93 -3.76 -1.78
N ASN A 41 -17.95 -4.66 -1.86
CA ASN A 41 -18.17 -6.07 -2.20
C ASN A 41 -18.19 -7.00 -0.97
N ASP A 42 -18.26 -6.43 0.25
CA ASP A 42 -18.16 -7.19 1.51
C ASP A 42 -16.92 -8.09 1.53
N VAL A 43 -15.76 -7.56 1.12
CA VAL A 43 -14.48 -8.26 1.07
C VAL A 43 -13.54 -7.67 2.09
N VAL A 44 -12.80 -8.51 2.81
CA VAL A 44 -11.68 -8.13 3.68
C VAL A 44 -10.42 -8.87 3.28
N THR A 45 -9.27 -8.29 3.57
CA THR A 45 -7.97 -8.93 3.39
C THR A 45 -7.54 -9.58 4.69
N ARG A 46 -7.02 -10.82 4.64
CA ARG A 46 -6.36 -11.48 5.78
C ARG A 46 -4.88 -11.67 5.48
N GLY A 47 -4.07 -11.66 6.53
CA GLY A 47 -2.61 -11.65 6.42
C GLY A 47 -2.02 -10.25 6.31
N ALA A 48 -0.73 -10.19 6.01
CA ALA A 48 0.01 -8.96 5.78
C ALA A 48 1.09 -9.22 4.74
N PRO A 49 1.26 -8.34 3.74
CA PRO A 49 2.38 -8.46 2.84
C PRO A 49 3.69 -8.16 3.59
N GLU A 50 4.76 -8.84 3.19
CA GLU A 50 6.11 -8.49 3.58
C GLU A 50 6.65 -7.40 2.65
N ASN A 51 7.50 -6.52 3.16
CA ASN A 51 8.09 -5.42 2.41
C ASN A 51 9.58 -5.34 2.70
N HIS A 52 10.36 -5.06 1.67
CA HIS A 52 11.81 -4.82 1.72
C HIS A 52 12.13 -3.48 1.04
N PRO A 53 11.74 -2.35 1.63
CA PRO A 53 11.90 -1.05 1.00
C PRO A 53 13.34 -0.54 1.13
N GLU A 54 13.88 -0.05 0.02
CA GLU A 54 15.18 0.59 -0.08
C GLU A 54 15.06 1.98 -0.71
N VAL A 55 15.81 2.94 -0.17
CA VAL A 55 15.89 4.29 -0.75
C VAL A 55 16.80 4.25 -1.97
N THR A 56 16.26 4.58 -3.14
CA THR A 56 17.01 4.58 -4.41
C THR A 56 17.51 5.97 -4.80
N SER A 57 16.84 7.03 -4.37
CA SER A 57 17.37 8.39 -4.55
C SER A 57 16.76 9.40 -3.57
N VAL A 58 17.51 10.47 -3.30
CA VAL A 58 17.08 11.60 -2.49
C VAL A 58 17.33 12.91 -3.25
N ALA A 59 16.38 13.84 -3.21
CA ALA A 59 16.50 15.11 -3.92
C ALA A 59 15.81 16.28 -3.18
N PRO A 60 16.45 17.46 -3.13
CA PRO A 60 17.88 17.68 -3.37
C PRO A 60 18.74 17.07 -2.24
N PRO A 61 20.03 16.73 -2.47
CA PRO A 61 20.84 16.02 -1.48
C PRO A 61 21.05 16.75 -0.14
N LYS A 62 21.15 18.09 -0.16
CA LYS A 62 21.41 18.90 1.04
C LYS A 62 20.17 19.20 1.89
N ALA A 63 18.99 19.25 1.25
CA ALA A 63 17.74 19.56 1.90
C ALA A 63 16.60 18.77 1.25
N PRO A 64 16.53 17.44 1.46
CA PRO A 64 15.62 16.57 0.72
C PRO A 64 14.16 17.00 0.88
N THR A 65 13.47 17.07 -0.25
CA THR A 65 12.01 17.28 -0.34
C THR A 65 11.32 16.15 -1.11
N LYS A 66 12.10 15.29 -1.76
CA LYS A 66 11.66 14.11 -2.51
C LYS A 66 12.59 12.92 -2.23
N VAL A 67 12.02 11.75 -2.05
CA VAL A 67 12.72 10.47 -1.94
C VAL A 67 12.06 9.46 -2.87
N MET A 68 12.87 8.70 -3.59
CA MET A 68 12.39 7.52 -4.32
C MET A 68 12.72 6.27 -3.52
N ILE A 69 11.75 5.38 -3.44
CA ILE A 69 11.85 4.08 -2.77
C ILE A 69 11.55 2.99 -3.78
N GLU A 70 12.32 1.93 -3.75
CA GLU A 70 12.00 0.65 -4.38
C GLU A 70 11.69 -0.36 -3.28
N ASP A 71 10.74 -1.27 -3.50
CA ASP A 71 10.30 -2.25 -2.52
C ASP A 71 9.94 -3.54 -3.26
N CYS A 72 10.41 -4.68 -2.75
CA CYS A 72 9.90 -5.97 -3.18
C CYS A 72 8.78 -6.39 -2.22
N GLY A 73 7.54 -6.10 -2.61
CA GLY A 73 6.36 -6.44 -1.81
C GLY A 73 5.96 -7.89 -2.04
N ASP A 74 5.97 -8.71 -1.00
CA ASP A 74 5.52 -10.09 -1.04
C ASP A 74 4.11 -10.22 -0.46
N SER A 75 3.17 -10.68 -1.27
CA SER A 75 1.78 -10.89 -0.86
C SER A 75 1.39 -12.38 -0.85
N SER A 76 2.36 -13.29 -0.87
CA SER A 76 2.14 -14.75 -0.89
C SER A 76 1.32 -15.24 0.30
N ASP A 77 1.45 -14.59 1.46
CA ASP A 77 0.68 -14.92 2.68
C ASP A 77 -0.55 -14.02 2.88
N THR A 78 -1.01 -13.36 1.81
CA THR A 78 -2.16 -12.45 1.84
C THR A 78 -3.28 -12.94 0.93
N LEU A 79 -4.49 -13.03 1.46
CA LEU A 79 -5.66 -13.50 0.69
C LEU A 79 -6.93 -12.70 1.06
N LYS A 80 -7.85 -12.58 0.11
CA LYS A 80 -9.14 -11.89 0.29
C LYS A 80 -10.26 -12.85 0.61
N TYR A 81 -11.14 -12.46 1.53
CA TYR A 81 -12.27 -13.24 2.01
C TYR A 81 -13.55 -12.41 2.00
N TYR A 82 -14.69 -13.06 1.83
CA TYR A 82 -15.97 -12.41 2.09
C TYR A 82 -16.10 -12.15 3.60
N GLU A 83 -16.43 -10.91 3.98
CA GLU A 83 -16.53 -10.44 5.35
C GLU A 83 -17.49 -11.30 6.17
N GLY A 84 -17.09 -11.62 7.41
CA GLY A 84 -17.88 -12.49 8.29
C GLY A 84 -17.89 -13.98 7.91
N THR A 85 -17.14 -14.39 6.88
CA THR A 85 -17.05 -15.79 6.44
C THR A 85 -15.60 -16.26 6.30
N ASP A 86 -15.40 -17.58 6.20
CA ASP A 86 -14.12 -18.19 5.81
C ASP A 86 -14.06 -18.54 4.31
N LYS A 87 -14.96 -17.95 3.50
CA LYS A 87 -14.97 -18.18 2.06
C LYS A 87 -13.96 -17.23 1.38
N PRO A 88 -12.93 -17.76 0.70
CA PRO A 88 -12.02 -16.93 -0.08
C PRO A 88 -12.73 -16.32 -1.30
N VAL A 89 -12.36 -15.10 -1.66
CA VAL A 89 -12.82 -14.44 -2.90
C VAL A 89 -12.17 -15.09 -4.12
N ASN A 90 -10.90 -15.46 -3.97
CA ASN A 90 -10.16 -16.34 -4.86
C ASN A 90 -9.12 -17.09 -4.02
N ASP A 91 -8.64 -18.17 -4.60
CA ASP A 91 -7.70 -19.14 -4.06
C ASP A 91 -6.32 -18.99 -4.73
N THR A 92 -6.05 -17.83 -5.35
CA THR A 92 -4.74 -17.47 -5.88
C THR A 92 -4.10 -16.48 -4.91
N PRO A 93 -3.13 -16.91 -4.08
CA PRO A 93 -2.38 -15.99 -3.25
C PRO A 93 -1.71 -14.92 -4.09
N GLY A 94 -1.32 -13.84 -3.43
CA GLY A 94 -0.44 -12.87 -4.05
C GLY A 94 0.93 -13.48 -4.37
N GLY A 95 1.88 -12.61 -4.62
CA GLY A 95 3.26 -12.98 -4.86
C GLY A 95 4.13 -11.75 -4.77
N ARG A 96 5.41 -11.94 -5.06
CA ARG A 96 6.39 -10.86 -5.06
C ARG A 96 6.18 -9.93 -6.25
N ARG A 97 6.21 -8.62 -5.98
CA ARG A 97 6.06 -7.58 -6.98
C ARG A 97 7.00 -6.43 -6.68
N LEU A 98 7.70 -5.97 -7.70
CA LEU A 98 8.48 -4.75 -7.63
C LEU A 98 7.55 -3.55 -7.52
N ILE A 99 7.79 -2.73 -6.51
CA ILE A 99 7.06 -1.51 -6.23
C ILE A 99 8.04 -0.35 -6.27
N THR A 100 7.68 0.71 -6.98
CA THR A 100 8.41 2.00 -6.93
C THR A 100 7.51 3.05 -6.32
N ALA A 101 8.03 3.89 -5.44
CA ALA A 101 7.27 4.91 -4.74
C ALA A 101 8.02 6.25 -4.70
N GLU A 102 7.27 7.35 -4.87
CA GLU A 102 7.76 8.71 -4.60
C GLU A 102 7.19 9.20 -3.27
N VAL A 103 8.08 9.57 -2.36
CA VAL A 103 7.77 10.22 -1.10
C VAL A 103 8.11 11.69 -1.20
N LYS A 104 7.20 12.57 -0.80
CA LYS A 104 7.44 14.02 -0.76
C LYS A 104 7.23 14.57 0.64
N LYS A 105 8.06 15.56 0.99
CA LYS A 105 7.88 16.38 2.18
C LYS A 105 6.70 17.31 1.96
N GLN A 106 5.76 17.32 2.90
CA GLN A 106 4.55 18.14 2.88
C GLN A 106 4.84 19.51 3.52
N SER A 107 3.90 20.45 3.40
CA SER A 107 4.02 21.80 3.99
C SER A 107 4.10 21.79 5.52
N ASP A 108 3.47 20.79 6.17
CA ASP A 108 3.55 20.55 7.62
C ASP A 108 4.85 19.86 8.05
N GLY A 109 5.75 19.58 7.11
CA GLY A 109 7.04 18.91 7.35
C GLY A 109 6.97 17.39 7.37
N SER A 110 5.79 16.78 7.33
CA SER A 110 5.63 15.32 7.27
C SER A 110 6.08 14.75 5.92
N TRP A 111 6.46 13.48 5.89
CA TRP A 111 6.78 12.77 4.65
C TRP A 111 5.64 11.82 4.29
N LYS A 112 5.13 11.94 3.07
CA LYS A 112 4.02 11.11 2.59
C LYS A 112 4.35 10.51 1.23
N VAL A 113 3.94 9.27 1.02
CA VAL A 113 3.94 8.64 -0.30
C VAL A 113 2.91 9.37 -1.16
N THR A 114 3.31 9.89 -2.31
CA THR A 114 2.43 10.69 -3.19
C THR A 114 2.02 9.95 -4.46
N ARG A 115 2.85 8.99 -4.89
CA ARG A 115 2.57 8.06 -5.98
C ARG A 115 3.38 6.77 -5.77
N PHE A 116 2.86 5.68 -6.30
CA PHE A 116 3.58 4.42 -6.42
C PHE A 116 3.14 3.69 -7.69
N ALA A 117 3.94 2.75 -8.14
CA ALA A 117 3.61 1.82 -9.21
C ALA A 117 3.98 0.40 -8.75
N VAL A 118 3.07 -0.54 -8.98
CA VAL A 118 3.25 -1.96 -8.69
C VAL A 118 3.42 -2.68 -10.03
N ARG A 119 4.50 -3.45 -10.19
CA ARG A 119 4.75 -4.25 -11.40
C ARG A 119 4.03 -5.60 -11.34
N GLY A 120 4.16 -6.40 -12.39
CA GLY A 120 3.58 -7.74 -12.47
C GLY A 120 4.13 -8.68 -11.39
N LEU A 121 3.44 -9.82 -11.22
CA LEU A 121 3.93 -10.93 -10.37
C LEU A 121 5.35 -11.35 -10.78
N ASP A 122 6.13 -11.77 -9.79
CA ASP A 122 7.51 -12.27 -9.92
C ASP A 122 8.48 -11.29 -10.60
N SER A 123 8.19 -9.98 -10.50
CA SER A 123 9.10 -8.93 -10.98
C SER A 123 10.26 -8.65 -10.01
N CYS A 124 10.18 -9.24 -8.83
CA CYS A 124 11.20 -9.55 -7.85
C CYS A 124 10.74 -10.86 -7.15
#